data_AF-A0A356WH37-F1
#
_entry.id   AF-A0A356WH37-F1
#
_cell.length_a   1.000
_cell.length_b   1.000
_cell.length_c   1.000
_cell.angle_alpha   90.00
_cell.angle_beta   90.00
_cell.angle_gamma   90.00
#
_symmetry.space_group_name_H-M   'P 1'
#
loop_
_entity.id
_entity.type
_entity.pdbx_description
1 polymer ?
#
loop_
_entity_poly.entity_id
_entity_poly.type
_entity_poly.pdbx_seq_one_letter_code
_entity_poly.pdbx_strand_id
1 'polypeptide(L)' 'AAIVENSNSAPTVEIDFDSNTFIELATGRATSGELRKKIKLSGDTALGELVVGALNMMI' A
#
# COMPACT_ATOMS: atom_id res chain seq x y z
N ALA A 1 -2.91 -25.99 -17.20
CA ALA A 1 -2.67 -24.81 -16.34
C ALA A 1 -1.77 -23.86 -17.10
N ALA A 2 -2.11 -22.58 -17.20
CA ALA A 2 -1.21 -21.59 -17.80
C ALA A 2 -0.16 -21.20 -16.77
N ILE A 3 1.12 -21.37 -17.12
CA ILE A 3 2.23 -20.86 -16.31
C ILE A 3 2.34 -19.39 -16.70
N VAL A 4 1.90 -18.50 -15.81
CA VAL A 4 2.22 -17.08 -15.95
C VAL A 4 3.72 -16.99 -15.70
N GLU A 5 4.49 -16.62 -16.72
CA GLU A 5 5.90 -16.28 -16.53
C GLU A 5 5.95 -15.19 -15.46
N ASN A 6 6.56 -15.51 -14.32
CA ASN A 6 6.76 -14.55 -13.25
C ASN A 6 7.73 -13.51 -13.80
N SER A 7 7.19 -12.46 -14.40
CA SER A 7 7.96 -11.36 -14.95
C SER A 7 8.72 -10.78 -13.76
N ASN A 8 10.01 -11.06 -13.70
CA ASN A 8 10.91 -10.64 -12.62
C ASN A 8 11.19 -9.12 -12.67
N SER A 9 10.20 -8.34 -13.09
CA SER A 9 10.21 -6.89 -13.08
C SER A 9 10.06 -6.42 -11.65
N ALA A 10 11.00 -5.57 -11.22
CA ALA A 10 10.88 -4.87 -9.94
C ALA A 10 9.50 -4.21 -9.83
N PRO A 11 8.87 -4.22 -8.64
CA PRO A 11 7.56 -3.62 -8.45
C PRO A 11 7.64 -2.11 -8.77
N THR A 12 6.60 -1.59 -9.43
CA THR A 12 6.49 -0.14 -9.71
C THR A 12 6.49 0.68 -8.43
N VAL A 13 5.87 0.15 -7.37
CA VAL A 13 5.87 0.73 -6.02
C VAL A 13 5.96 -0.39 -5.00
N GLU A 14 6.74 -0.14 -3.95
CA GLU A 14 6.83 -0.99 -2.76
C GLU A 14 6.34 -0.18 -1.56
N ILE A 15 5.44 -0.80 -0.78
CA ILE A 15 4.75 -0.16 0.34
C ILE A 15 4.99 -1.02 1.58
N ASP A 16 5.67 -0.45 2.57
CA ASP A 16 5.93 -1.10 3.85
C ASP A 16 5.19 -0.38 4.99
N PHE A 17 4.51 -1.17 5.82
CA PHE A 17 3.91 -0.76 7.08
C PHE A 17 3.73 -1.98 7.98
N ASP A 18 3.54 -1.77 9.28
CA ASP A 18 3.20 -2.86 10.20
C ASP A 18 1.72 -3.30 10.08
N SER A 19 1.41 -4.49 10.61
CA SER A 19 0.06 -5.07 10.55
C SER A 19 -1.01 -4.22 11.22
N ASN A 20 -0.66 -3.47 12.28
CA ASN A 20 -1.63 -2.62 12.97
C ASN A 20 -2.00 -1.41 12.10
N THR A 21 -0.99 -0.80 11.48
CA THR A 21 -1.13 0.28 10.50
C THR A 21 -2.01 -0.16 9.34
N PHE A 22 -1.80 -1.39 8.83
CA PHE A 22 -2.68 -1.96 7.81
C PHE A 22 -4.14 -2.07 8.27
N ILE A 23 -4.39 -2.64 9.46
CA ILE A 23 -5.76 -2.81 9.98
C ILE A 23 -6.43 -1.44 10.20
N GLU A 24 -5.71 -0.46 10.75
CA GLU A 24 -6.25 0.89 10.96
C GLU A 24 -6.67 1.56 9.64
N LEU A 25 -5.85 1.42 8.59
CA LEU A 25 -6.14 1.93 7.24
C LEU A 25 -7.31 1.17 6.58
N ALA A 26 -7.25 -0.16 6.56
CA ALA A 26 -8.23 -1.01 5.90
C ALA A 26 -9.62 -0.94 6.55
N THR A 27 -9.68 -0.63 7.85
CA THR A 27 -10.95 -0.46 8.59
C THR A 27 -11.42 0.99 8.65
N GLY A 28 -10.70 1.92 8.04
CA GLY A 28 -11.02 3.35 8.07
C GLY A 28 -10.94 3.98 9.46
N ARG A 29 -10.25 3.36 10.42
CA ARG A 29 -10.05 3.89 11.79
C ARG A 29 -9.07 5.07 11.80
N ALA A 30 -8.19 5.14 10.81
CA ALA A 30 -7.29 6.26 10.58
C ALA A 30 -7.04 6.43 9.08
N THR A 31 -6.72 7.65 8.68
CA THR A 31 -6.36 8.00 7.31
C THR A 31 -4.87 7.76 7.04
N SER A 32 -4.51 7.60 5.76
CA SER A 32 -3.10 7.51 5.35
C SER A 32 -2.29 8.75 5.72
N GLY A 33 -2.92 9.92 5.80
CA GLY A 33 -2.30 11.17 6.27
C GLY A 33 -1.93 11.12 7.76
N GLU A 34 -2.83 10.63 8.61
CA GLU A 34 -2.60 10.49 10.05
C GLU A 34 -1.49 9.48 10.36
N LEU A 35 -1.41 8.40 9.57
CA LEU A 35 -0.44 7.32 9.74
C LEU A 35 0.81 7.47 8.85
N ARG A 36 1.00 8.59 8.17
CA ARG A 36 2.03 8.74 7.11
C ARG A 36 3.45 8.40 7.57
N LYS A 37 3.79 8.67 8.83
CA LYS A 37 5.10 8.37 9.43
C LYS A 37 5.36 6.87 9.61
N LYS A 38 4.30 6.05 9.60
CA LYS A 38 4.35 4.58 9.71
C LYS A 38 4.32 3.88 8.34
N ILE A 39 4.17 4.64 7.25
CA ILE A 39 4.12 4.13 5.88
C ILE A 39 5.41 4.52 5.17
N LYS A 40 6.15 3.52 4.68
CA LYS A 40 7.31 3.73 3.82
C LYS A 40 6.95 3.38 2.38
N LEU A 41 7.33 4.26 1.46
CA LEU A 41 7.09 4.11 0.03
C LEU A 41 8.43 4.11 -0.70
N SER A 42 8.62 3.16 -1.60
CA SER A 42 9.79 3.07 -2.49
C SER A 42 9.31 2.89 -3.93
N GLY A 43 10.07 3.39 -4.92
CA GLY A 43 9.66 3.40 -6.33
C GLY A 43 8.81 4.62 -6.68
N ASP A 44 7.68 4.41 -7.36
CA ASP A 44 6.71 5.47 -7.66
C ASP A 44 5.91 5.86 -6.41
N THR A 45 6.41 6.88 -5.70
CA THR A 45 5.80 7.35 -4.46
C THR A 45 4.45 8.03 -4.69
N ALA A 46 4.22 8.66 -5.84
CA ALA A 46 2.93 9.28 -6.15
C ALA A 46 1.84 8.21 -6.30
N LEU A 47 2.14 7.12 -7.01
CA LEU A 47 1.26 5.95 -7.05
C LEU A 47 1.06 5.34 -5.66
N GLY A 48 2.13 5.25 -4.87
CA GLY A 48 2.07 4.77 -3.49
C GLY A 48 1.09 5.55 -2.62
N GLU A 49 1.13 6.89 -2.63
CA GLU A 49 0.20 7.74 -1.87
C GLU A 49 -1.26 7.50 -2.29
N LEU A 50 -1.52 7.33 -3.60
CA LEU A 50 -2.85 7.03 -4.12
C LEU A 50 -3.35 5.65 -3.64
N VAL A 51 -2.50 4.63 -3.68
CA VAL A 51 -2.84 3.27 -3.23
C VAL A 51 -3.15 3.28 -1.74
N VAL A 52 -2.29 3.89 -0.91
CA VAL A 52 -2.48 3.88 0.54
C VAL A 52 -3.69 4.71 0.95
N GLY A 53 -3.95 5.83 0.25
CA GLY A 53 -5.17 6.62 0.44
C GLY A 53 -6.47 5.89 0.07
N ALA A 54 -6.40 4.93 -0.86
CA ALA A 54 -7.55 4.14 -1.30
C ALA A 54 -7.85 2.92 -0.38
N LEU A 55 -6.96 2.56 0.55
CA LEU A 55 -7.13 1.38 1.41
C LEU A 55 -8.40 1.43 2.27
N ASN A 56 -8.90 2.62 2.61
CA ASN A 56 -10.10 2.78 3.43
C ASN A 56 -11.42 2.68 2.63
N MET A 57 -11.37 2.58 1.29
CA MET A 57 -12.57 2.63 0.45
C MET A 57 -13.28 1.28 0.27
N MET A 58 -12.86 0.23 1.00
CA MET A 58 -13.45 -1.11 0.90
C MET A 58 -14.47 -1.44 2.01
N ILE A 59 -15.02 -0.43 2.68
CA ILE A 59 -16.15 -0.58 3.62
C ILE A 59 -17.35 0.21 3.14
#